data_AF-A0A3R9V1C1-F1
#
_entry.id   AF-A0A3R9V1C1-F1
#
_cell.length_a   1.000
_cell.length_b   1.000
_cell.length_c   1.000
_cell.angle_alpha   90.00
_cell.angle_beta   90.00
_cell.angle_gamma   90.00
#
_symmetry.space_group_name_H-M   'P 1'
#
loop_
_entity.id
_entity.type
_entity.pdbx_description
1 polymer ?
#
loop_
_entity_poly.entity_id
_entity_poly.type
_entity_poly.pdbx_seq_one_letter_code
_entity_poly.pdbx_strand_id
1 'polypeptide(L)'
;MAIPDRLYPEFSINFEACVRLLRPDEDGRQLPPYNGIRWDFSYAQDKPRVSYMWLYPDFFDPITGDSWREMPLPVDEWLHVRVAVILDEARPLHQSKIRAGTSFYYCEGSHIVAEGTVTRITGLFEPRPQP
;
A
#
# COMPACT_ATOMS: atom_id res chain seq x y z
N MET A 1 -25.71 -4.24 3.76
CA MET A 1 -24.67 -3.55 2.95
C MET A 1 -23.99 -4.61 2.11
N ALA A 2 -23.75 -4.35 0.82
CA ALA A 2 -23.03 -5.28 -0.03
C ALA A 2 -21.57 -5.40 0.45
N ILE A 3 -20.97 -6.57 0.28
CA ILE A 3 -19.54 -6.77 0.55
C ILE A 3 -18.78 -6.06 -0.58
N PRO A 4 -17.87 -5.11 -0.27
CA PRO A 4 -17.12 -4.41 -1.31
C PRO A 4 -16.29 -5.37 -2.16
N ASP A 5 -16.17 -5.08 -3.46
CA ASP A 5 -15.30 -5.83 -4.36
C ASP A 5 -13.83 -5.56 -4.00
N ARG A 6 -13.10 -6.61 -3.66
CA ARG A 6 -11.69 -6.53 -3.23
C ARG A 6 -10.79 -7.17 -4.27
N LEU A 7 -9.64 -6.56 -4.52
CA LEU A 7 -8.62 -7.13 -5.39
C LEU A 7 -8.02 -8.39 -4.75
N TYR A 8 -7.86 -8.36 -3.43
CA TYR A 8 -7.36 -9.47 -2.62
C TYR A 8 -8.34 -9.81 -1.50
N PRO A 9 -9.48 -10.46 -1.79
CA PRO A 9 -10.49 -10.79 -0.79
C PRO A 9 -9.99 -11.78 0.27
N GLU A 10 -9.01 -12.62 -0.07
CA GLU A 10 -8.43 -13.66 0.78
C GLU A 10 -7.49 -13.12 1.87
N PHE A 11 -6.92 -11.92 1.68
CA PHE A 11 -5.99 -11.35 2.65
C PHE A 11 -6.68 -10.37 3.60
N SER A 12 -6.36 -10.50 4.89
CA SER A 12 -6.74 -9.52 5.89
C SER A 12 -6.03 -8.18 5.62
N ILE A 13 -6.79 -7.08 5.67
CA ILE A 13 -6.23 -5.73 5.57
C ILE A 13 -5.46 -5.45 6.87
N ASN A 14 -4.20 -5.02 6.75
CA ASN A 14 -3.38 -4.72 7.91
C ASN A 14 -3.41 -3.23 8.27
N PHE A 15 -3.44 -2.36 7.27
CA PHE A 15 -3.59 -0.92 7.45
C PHE A 15 -4.15 -0.26 6.19
N GLU A 16 -4.59 0.98 6.33
CA GLU A 16 -4.97 1.89 5.25
C GLU A 16 -4.01 3.08 5.22
N ALA A 17 -3.87 3.67 4.03
CA ALA A 17 -3.02 4.81 3.78
C ALA A 17 -3.61 5.71 2.68
N CYS A 18 -3.05 6.91 2.57
CA CYS A 18 -3.17 7.75 1.38
C CYS A 18 -1.83 7.72 0.65
N VAL A 19 -1.88 7.58 -0.68
CA VAL A 19 -0.70 7.47 -1.54
C VAL A 19 -0.86 8.40 -2.73
N ARG A 20 0.21 9.13 -3.06
CA ARG A 20 0.32 9.90 -4.29
C ARG A 20 1.34 9.24 -5.20
N LEU A 21 0.89 8.83 -6.39
CA LEU A 21 1.77 8.32 -7.44
C LEU A 21 2.54 9.50 -8.05
N LEU A 22 3.87 9.41 -8.11
CA LEU A 22 4.71 10.49 -8.61
C LEU A 22 4.57 10.63 -10.13
N ARG A 23 4.66 11.86 -10.63
CA ARG A 23 4.66 12.12 -12.06
C ARG A 23 5.96 11.61 -12.71
N PRO A 24 5.95 11.26 -14.01
CA PRO A 24 7.16 10.86 -14.71
C PRO A 24 8.30 11.90 -14.67
N ASP A 25 7.98 13.21 -14.60
CA ASP A 25 8.95 14.31 -14.46
C ASP A 25 9.47 14.48 -13.02
N GLU A 26 8.91 13.76 -12.06
CA GLU A 26 9.34 13.67 -10.64
C GLU A 26 10.13 12.37 -10.36
N ASP A 27 10.66 11.72 -11.40
CA ASP A 27 11.27 10.38 -11.36
C ASP A 27 10.28 9.25 -11.02
N GLY A 28 8.97 9.53 -11.19
CA GLY A 28 7.91 8.55 -11.06
C GLY A 28 7.91 7.48 -12.15
N ARG A 29 6.96 6.56 -12.05
CA ARG A 29 6.81 5.44 -12.99
C ARG A 29 6.55 5.95 -14.41
N GLN A 30 7.30 5.44 -15.38
CA GLN A 30 7.15 5.83 -16.80
C GLN A 30 6.00 5.11 -17.51
N LEU A 31 5.61 3.93 -17.02
CA LEU A 31 4.47 3.18 -17.54
C LEU A 31 3.20 3.49 -16.75
N PRO A 32 2.01 3.51 -17.39
CA PRO A 32 0.77 3.79 -16.69
C PRO A 32 0.55 2.86 -15.48
N PRO A 33 0.30 3.41 -14.28
CA PRO A 33 0.05 2.59 -13.09
C PRO A 33 -1.33 1.93 -13.16
N TYR A 34 -1.48 0.78 -12.51
CA TYR A 34 -2.73 0.06 -12.38
C TYR A 34 -2.81 -0.54 -10.97
N ASN A 35 -4.03 -0.83 -10.50
CA ASN A 35 -4.21 -1.44 -9.18
C ASN A 35 -3.70 -2.89 -9.19
N GLY A 36 -2.97 -3.28 -8.14
CA GLY A 36 -2.33 -4.60 -8.03
C GLY A 36 -0.91 -4.69 -8.57
N ILE A 37 -0.27 -3.57 -8.91
CA ILE A 37 1.18 -3.56 -9.11
C ILE A 37 1.86 -3.97 -7.80
N ARG A 38 2.76 -4.95 -7.89
CA ARG A 38 3.67 -5.27 -6.80
C ARG A 38 4.78 -4.23 -6.76
N TRP A 39 4.72 -3.34 -5.79
CA TRP A 39 5.81 -2.45 -5.46
C TRP A 39 6.58 -2.91 -4.24
N ASP A 40 7.85 -2.54 -4.23
CA ASP A 40 8.67 -2.60 -3.04
C ASP A 40 8.25 -1.47 -2.10
N PHE A 41 8.17 -1.75 -0.79
CA PHE A 41 7.80 -0.79 0.22
C PHE A 41 9.06 -0.31 0.95
N SER A 42 9.19 0.97 1.27
CA SER A 42 10.28 1.48 2.10
C SER A 42 9.75 2.46 3.15
N TYR A 43 10.17 2.31 4.41
CA TYR A 43 9.88 3.34 5.41
C TYR A 43 10.70 4.60 5.11
N ALA A 44 10.05 5.77 5.13
CA ALA A 44 10.73 7.03 4.82
C ALA A 44 11.85 7.38 5.83
N GLN A 45 11.80 6.80 7.03
CA GLN A 45 12.76 7.05 8.10
C GLN A 45 13.99 6.12 8.06
N ASP A 46 13.96 5.04 7.28
CA ASP A 46 15.07 4.07 7.24
C ASP A 46 16.30 4.71 6.57
N LYS A 47 17.45 4.66 7.27
CA LYS A 47 18.75 5.15 6.77
C LYS A 47 19.84 4.10 7.03
N PRO A 48 20.43 3.47 6.00
CA PRO A 48 20.09 3.60 4.57
C PRO A 48 18.66 3.09 4.27
N ARG A 49 18.10 3.46 3.11
CA ARG A 49 16.77 2.99 2.69
C ARG A 49 16.77 1.47 2.57
N VAL A 50 15.76 0.83 3.17
CA VAL A 50 15.54 -0.61 3.11
C VAL A 50 14.23 -0.89 2.38
N SER A 51 14.29 -1.80 1.41
CA SER A 51 13.11 -2.29 0.71
C SER A 51 12.52 -3.50 1.43
N TYR A 52 11.20 -3.48 1.62
CA TYR A 52 10.38 -4.55 2.18
C TYR A 52 9.44 -5.04 1.09
N MET A 53 9.45 -6.35 0.87
CA MET A 53 8.58 -7.00 -0.11
C MET A 53 7.33 -7.57 0.58
N TRP A 54 6.38 -8.04 -0.23
CA TRP A 54 5.18 -8.77 0.23
C TRP A 54 4.16 -7.93 1.00
N LEU A 55 4.12 -6.62 0.72
CA LEU A 55 3.01 -5.74 1.05
C LEU A 55 2.20 -5.50 -0.22
N TYR A 56 0.94 -5.91 -0.23
CA TYR A 56 0.10 -5.80 -1.42
C TYR A 56 -0.84 -4.61 -1.28
N PRO A 57 -0.63 -3.54 -2.08
CA PRO A 57 -1.56 -2.42 -2.15
C PRO A 57 -2.81 -2.79 -2.95
N ASP A 58 -3.96 -2.38 -2.44
CA ASP A 58 -5.22 -2.39 -3.16
C ASP A 58 -5.83 -0.98 -3.07
N PHE A 59 -5.74 -0.21 -4.16
CA PHE A 59 -6.33 1.11 -4.27
C PHE A 59 -7.85 0.98 -4.34
N PHE A 60 -8.59 1.86 -3.68
CA PHE A 60 -10.04 1.71 -3.58
C PHE A 60 -10.75 3.07 -3.57
N ASP A 61 -12.02 3.05 -3.99
CA ASP A 61 -12.91 4.21 -3.88
C ASP A 61 -13.39 4.32 -2.42
N PRO A 62 -13.12 5.43 -1.70
CA PRO A 62 -13.54 5.59 -0.31
C PRO A 62 -15.07 5.72 -0.15
N ILE A 63 -15.83 6.02 -1.21
CA ILE A 63 -17.28 6.15 -1.19
C ILE A 63 -17.94 4.77 -1.23
N THR A 64 -17.54 3.92 -2.17
CA THR A 64 -18.13 2.58 -2.35
C THR A 64 -17.43 1.50 -1.52
N GLY A 65 -16.13 1.69 -1.25
CA GLY A 65 -15.25 0.69 -0.68
C GLY A 65 -14.67 -0.28 -1.71
N ASP A 66 -15.10 -0.20 -2.98
CA ASP A 66 -14.69 -1.12 -4.03
C ASP A 66 -13.26 -0.83 -4.50
N SER A 67 -12.56 -1.89 -4.90
CA SER A 67 -11.23 -1.77 -5.51
C SER A 67 -11.32 -0.93 -6.77
N TRP A 68 -10.32 -0.09 -6.97
CA TRP A 68 -10.17 0.66 -8.20
C TRP A 68 -9.88 -0.32 -9.35
N ARG A 69 -10.79 -0.39 -10.34
CA ARG A 69 -10.66 -1.26 -11.53
C ARG A 69 -10.36 -0.48 -12.80
N GLU A 70 -10.66 0.81 -12.84
CA GLU A 70 -10.37 1.65 -13.99
C GLU A 70 -8.85 1.82 -14.15
N MET A 71 -8.37 1.78 -15.40
CA MET A 71 -6.96 1.95 -15.71
C MET A 71 -6.76 3.14 -16.66
N PRO A 72 -5.66 3.91 -16.49
CA PRO A 72 -4.68 3.79 -15.39
C PRO A 72 -5.21 4.35 -14.06
N LEU A 73 -4.50 4.07 -12.97
CA LEU A 73 -4.69 4.81 -11.72
C LEU A 73 -4.35 6.29 -11.94
N PRO A 74 -5.08 7.23 -11.30
CA PRO A 74 -4.72 8.64 -11.35
C PRO A 74 -3.30 8.89 -10.82
N VAL A 75 -2.57 9.80 -11.46
CA VAL A 75 -1.21 10.21 -11.09
C VAL A 75 -1.26 11.64 -10.56
N ASP A 76 -0.43 11.96 -9.57
CA ASP A 76 -0.42 13.24 -8.85
C ASP A 76 -1.68 13.55 -8.03
N GLU A 77 -2.48 12.51 -7.76
CA GLU A 77 -3.64 12.58 -6.87
C GLU A 77 -3.41 11.74 -5.62
N TRP A 78 -4.01 12.15 -4.50
CA TRP A 78 -4.00 11.38 -3.27
C TRP A 78 -5.07 10.29 -3.31
N LEU A 79 -4.64 9.05 -3.51
CA LEU A 79 -5.49 7.89 -3.61
C LEU A 79 -5.55 7.15 -2.27
N HIS A 80 -6.71 6.56 -1.97
CA HIS A 80 -6.88 5.67 -0.83
C HIS A 80 -6.39 4.27 -1.16
N VAL A 81 -5.59 3.70 -0.28
CA VAL A 81 -5.06 2.35 -0.41
C VAL A 81 -5.27 1.57 0.88
N ARG A 82 -5.67 0.31 0.74
CA ARG A 82 -5.62 -0.68 1.81
C ARG A 82 -4.45 -1.62 1.53
N VAL A 83 -3.71 -2.02 2.56
CA VAL A 83 -2.49 -2.79 2.39
C VAL A 83 -2.57 -4.06 3.22
N ALA A 84 -2.24 -5.18 2.58
CA ALA A 84 -2.08 -6.48 3.23
C ALA A 84 -0.58 -6.84 3.31
N VAL A 85 -0.10 -7.20 4.50
CA VAL A 85 1.22 -7.80 4.73
C VAL A 85 1.07 -9.29 4.53
N ILE A 86 1.48 -9.83 3.39
CA ILE A 86 1.07 -11.18 2.98
C ILE A 86 1.72 -12.26 3.88
N LEU A 87 2.99 -12.12 4.21
CA LEU A 87 3.74 -13.08 5.03
C LEU A 87 3.57 -12.80 6.53
N ASP A 88 3.16 -13.82 7.29
CA ASP A 88 2.99 -13.69 8.74
C ASP A 88 4.31 -13.44 9.46
N GLU A 89 5.40 -14.00 8.96
CA GLU A 89 6.75 -13.81 9.49
C GLU A 89 7.26 -12.37 9.34
N ALA A 90 6.71 -11.61 8.37
CA ALA A 90 7.03 -10.19 8.20
C ALA A 90 6.24 -9.29 9.15
N ARG A 91 5.14 -9.78 9.75
CA ARG A 91 4.27 -8.95 10.59
C ARG A 91 4.98 -8.39 11.83
N PRO A 92 5.79 -9.13 12.61
CA PRO A 92 6.47 -8.55 13.77
C PRO A 92 7.34 -7.34 13.43
N LEU A 93 8.04 -7.39 12.29
CA LEU A 93 8.82 -6.27 11.78
C LEU A 93 7.92 -5.05 11.51
N HIS A 94 6.83 -5.23 10.74
CA HIS A 94 5.91 -4.15 10.42
C HIS A 94 5.17 -3.62 11.66
N GLN A 95 4.79 -4.49 12.59
CA GLN A 95 4.20 -4.14 13.89
C GLN A 95 5.13 -3.27 14.73
N SER A 96 6.45 -3.42 14.61
CA SER A 96 7.41 -2.56 15.32
C SER A 96 7.51 -1.15 14.74
N LYS A 97 7.14 -0.93 13.47
CA LYS A 97 7.38 0.31 12.73
C LYS A 97 6.12 1.09 12.31
N ILE A 98 5.06 0.40 11.89
CA ILE A 98 3.86 1.03 11.30
C ILE A 98 2.95 1.58 12.39
N ARG A 99 2.64 2.87 12.32
CA ARG A 99 1.61 3.58 13.08
C ARG A 99 0.84 4.50 12.13
N ALA A 100 -0.32 5.02 12.57
CA ALA A 100 -0.93 6.14 11.85
C ALA A 100 0.07 7.32 11.81
N GLY A 101 0.20 7.97 10.66
CA GLY A 101 1.21 9.00 10.39
C GLY A 101 2.57 8.47 9.93
N THR A 102 2.79 7.15 9.89
CA THR A 102 4.04 6.59 9.33
C THR A 102 4.11 6.88 7.82
N SER A 103 5.13 7.64 7.42
CA SER A 103 5.44 7.89 6.01
C SER A 103 6.24 6.74 5.40
N PHE A 104 5.94 6.43 4.14
CA PHE A 104 6.59 5.39 3.36
C PHE A 104 6.67 5.77 1.88
N TYR A 105 7.42 4.97 1.14
CA TYR A 105 7.55 5.04 -0.31
C TYR A 105 7.17 3.71 -0.94
N TYR A 106 6.54 3.76 -2.11
CA TYR A 106 6.59 2.64 -3.06
C TYR A 106 7.76 2.86 -4.02
N CYS A 107 8.48 1.77 -4.28
CA CYS A 107 9.70 1.80 -5.07
C CYS A 107 9.66 0.78 -6.21
N GLU A 108 10.36 1.12 -7.30
CA GLU A 108 10.74 0.24 -8.39
C GLU A 108 12.27 0.21 -8.47
N GLY A 109 12.87 -0.84 -7.88
CA GLY A 109 14.33 -0.89 -7.69
C GLY A 109 14.81 0.28 -6.83
N SER A 110 15.67 1.13 -7.39
CA SER A 110 16.21 2.32 -6.69
C SER A 110 15.30 3.56 -6.78
N HIS A 111 14.25 3.54 -7.59
CA HIS A 111 13.40 4.70 -7.84
C HIS A 111 12.22 4.73 -6.89
N ILE A 112 11.90 5.90 -6.35
CA ILE A 112 10.64 6.12 -5.62
C ILE A 112 9.59 6.46 -6.66
N VAL A 113 8.51 5.70 -6.71
CA VAL A 113 7.43 5.88 -7.69
C VAL A 113 6.14 6.38 -7.05
N ALA A 114 6.03 6.31 -5.73
CA ALA A 114 4.95 6.90 -4.97
C ALA A 114 5.38 7.25 -3.55
N GLU A 115 4.72 8.24 -2.97
CA GLU A 115 4.82 8.57 -1.56
C GLU A 115 3.52 8.25 -0.84
N GLY A 116 3.60 7.82 0.41
CA GLY A 116 2.44 7.41 1.18
C GLY A 116 2.53 7.75 2.64
N THR A 117 1.37 7.91 3.27
CA THR A 117 1.23 8.07 4.71
C THR A 117 0.12 7.16 5.22
N VAL A 118 0.46 6.33 6.20
CA VAL A 118 -0.50 5.44 6.86
C VAL A 118 -1.55 6.28 7.58
N THR A 119 -2.82 6.05 7.29
CA THR A 119 -3.93 6.79 7.90
C THR A 119 -4.55 6.03 9.06
N ARG A 120 -4.63 4.69 8.97
CA ARG A 120 -5.30 3.86 9.96
C ARG A 120 -4.70 2.47 10.05
N ILE A 121 -4.50 1.96 11.26
CA ILE A 121 -4.22 0.53 11.48
C ILE A 121 -5.54 -0.21 11.59
N THR A 122 -5.67 -1.31 10.86
CA THR A 122 -6.90 -2.11 10.84
C THR A 122 -6.65 -3.49 11.43
N GLY A 123 -5.91 -4.36 10.74
CA GLY A 123 -5.67 -5.75 11.16
C GLY A 123 -4.22 -6.10 11.49
N LEU A 124 -3.28 -5.15 11.49
CA LEU A 124 -1.84 -5.44 11.71
C LEU A 124 -1.54 -6.03 13.09
N PHE A 125 -2.28 -5.65 14.13
CA PHE A 125 -2.10 -6.17 15.49
C PHE A 125 -3.11 -7.26 15.86
N GLU A 126 -4.06 -7.54 14.97
CA GLU A 126 -5.06 -8.59 15.20
C GLU A 126 -4.49 -9.96 14.84
N PRO A 127 -4.81 -11.02 15.63
CA PRO A 127 -4.50 -12.39 15.27
C PRO A 127 -5.05 -12.73 13.88
N ARG A 128 -4.28 -13.46 13.07
CA ARG A 128 -4.87 -14.09 11.88
C ARG A 128 -5.62 -15.35 12.28
N PRO A 129 -6.76 -15.64 11.62
CA PRO A 129 -7.32 -16.98 11.67
C PRO A 129 -6.22 -17.97 11.25
N GLN A 130 -5.91 -18.95 12.09
CA GLN A 130 -5.08 -20.07 11.64
C GLN A 130 -5.89 -20.89 10.62
N PRO A 131 -5.22 -21.43 9.58
CA PRO A 131 -5.87 -22.33 8.63
C PRO A 131 -6.44 -23.58 9.32
#